data_AF-A0A662BBM7-F1
#
_entry.id   AF-A0A662BBM7-F1
#
_cell.length_a   1.000
_cell.length_b   1.000
_cell.length_c   1.000
_cell.angle_alpha   90.00
_cell.angle_beta   90.00
_cell.angle_gamma   90.00
#
_symmetry.space_group_name_H-M   'P 1'
#
loop_
_entity.id
_entity.type
_entity.pdbx_description
1 polymer ?
#
loop_
_entity_poly.entity_id
_entity_poly.type
_entity_poly.pdbx_seq_one_letter_code
_entity_poly.pdbx_strand_id
1 'polypeptide(L)' 'MYTQDIYQKAIKFAGEAHKNQLVPGTESNYLLHLSNVAMEVLFAYMQNQDFELDFAIQLALLHDSIEDTEVTYNDLAINF' A
#
# COMPACT_ATOMS: atom_id res chain seq x y z
N MET A 1 -0.61 6.38 16.35
CA MET A 1 -1.47 5.66 15.40
C MET A 1 -1.26 4.19 15.63
N TYR A 2 -2.32 3.41 15.55
CA TYR A 2 -2.21 1.96 15.48
C TYR A 2 -1.90 1.53 14.05
N THR A 3 -1.35 0.34 13.86
CA THR A 3 -1.12 -0.26 12.53
C THR A 3 -2.37 -0.20 11.64
N GLN A 4 -3.56 -0.35 12.22
CA GLN A 4 -4.83 -0.19 11.53
C GLN A 4 -5.04 1.22 10.96
N ASP A 5 -4.71 2.28 11.71
CA ASP A 5 -4.84 3.66 11.24
C ASP A 5 -3.89 3.93 10.07
N ILE A 6 -2.66 3.40 10.14
CA ILE A 6 -1.64 3.51 9.10
C ILE A 6 -2.12 2.82 7.83
N TYR A 7 -2.58 1.57 7.96
CA TYR A 7 -3.15 0.81 6.85
C TYR A 7 -4.30 1.57 6.19
N GLN A 8 -5.28 2.03 6.97
CA GLN A 8 -6.48 2.69 6.45
C GLN A 8 -6.13 4.02 5.75
N LYS A 9 -5.17 4.78 6.27
CA LYS A 9 -4.68 6.00 5.64
C LYS A 9 -3.99 5.69 4.31
N ALA A 10 -3.05 4.73 4.30
CA ALA A 10 -2.27 4.39 3.13
C ALA A 10 -3.13 3.76 2.02
N ILE A 11 -3.99 2.78 2.33
CA ILE A 11 -4.82 2.12 1.33
C ILE A 11 -5.86 3.05 0.72
N LYS A 12 -6.37 4.03 1.48
CA LYS A 12 -7.26 5.05 0.95
C LYS A 12 -6.53 5.95 -0.04
N PHE A 13 -5.33 6.42 0.32
CA PHE A 13 -4.52 7.24 -0.57
C PHE A 13 -4.18 6.49 -1.87
N ALA A 14 -3.65 5.27 -1.76
CA ALA A 14 -3.31 4.45 -2.91
C ALA A 14 -4.55 4.11 -3.75
N GLY A 15 -5.69 3.84 -3.13
CA GLY A 15 -6.93 3.55 -3.86
C GLY A 15 -7.46 4.71 -4.69
N GLU A 16 -7.27 5.95 -4.23
CA GLU A 16 -7.58 7.13 -5.05
C GLU A 16 -6.57 7.29 -6.20
N ALA A 17 -5.29 7.03 -5.96
CA ALA A 17 -4.23 7.12 -6.97
C ALA A 17 -4.43 6.08 -8.10
N HIS A 18 -4.71 4.83 -7.72
CA HIS A 18 -4.88 3.70 -8.63
C HIS A 18 -6.34 3.46 -9.06
N LYS A 19 -7.26 4.43 -8.85
CA LYS A 19 -8.72 4.24 -9.04
C LYS A 19 -9.15 3.71 -10.41
N ASN A 20 -8.37 3.99 -11.46
CA ASN A 20 -8.64 3.59 -12.83
C ASN A 20 -7.74 2.43 -13.31
N GLN A 21 -6.84 1.93 -12.46
CA GLN A 21 -5.90 0.86 -12.80
C GLN A 21 -6.53 -0.50 -12.48
N LEU A 22 -6.29 -1.47 -13.37
CA LEU A 22 -6.69 -2.86 -13.21
C LEU A 22 -5.45 -3.73 -12.99
N VAL A 23 -5.63 -4.87 -12.33
CA VAL A 23 -4.58 -5.89 -12.25
C VAL A 23 -4.36 -6.48 -13.66
N PRO A 24 -3.10 -6.50 -14.17
CA PRO A 24 -2.79 -6.96 -15.52
C PRO A 24 -3.40 -8.31 -15.86
N GLY A 25 -4.08 -8.39 -17.00
CA GLY A 25 -4.73 -9.63 -17.47
C GLY A 25 -6.06 -9.95 -16.78
N THR A 26 -6.63 -9.03 -15.99
CA THR A 26 -7.91 -9.23 -15.29
C THR A 26 -8.81 -7.99 -15.37
N GLU A 27 -10.06 -8.12 -14.91
CA GLU A 27 -11.00 -7.00 -14.72
C GLU A 27 -11.01 -6.47 -13.28
N SER A 28 -10.12 -6.96 -12.42
CA SER A 28 -10.09 -6.59 -11.00
C SER A 28 -9.37 -5.26 -10.80
N ASN A 29 -9.85 -4.44 -9.85
CA ASN A 29 -9.18 -3.19 -9.49
C ASN A 29 -7.78 -3.44 -8.93
N TYR A 30 -6.87 -2.48 -9.11
CA TYR A 30 -5.48 -2.62 -8.64
C TYR A 30 -5.35 -2.67 -7.12
N LEU A 31 -6.38 -2.21 -6.37
CA LEU A 31 -6.43 -2.33 -4.91
C LEU A 31 -6.37 -3.80 -4.45
N LEU A 32 -6.79 -4.75 -5.29
CA LEU A 32 -6.61 -6.18 -5.06
C LEU A 32 -5.14 -6.58 -4.95
N HIS A 33 -4.27 -6.05 -5.82
CA HIS A 33 -2.83 -6.31 -5.75
C HIS A 33 -2.24 -5.72 -4.47
N LEU A 34 -2.52 -4.44 -4.20
CA LEU A 34 -2.00 -3.75 -3.02
C LEU A 34 -2.44 -4.42 -1.71
N SER A 35 -3.70 -4.87 -1.62
CA SER A 35 -4.20 -5.55 -0.42
C SER A 35 -3.54 -6.92 -0.22
N ASN A 36 -3.26 -7.66 -1.30
CA ASN A 36 -2.52 -8.92 -1.22
C ASN A 36 -1.08 -8.71 -0.75
N VAL A 37 -0.37 -7.70 -1.27
CA VAL A 37 1.00 -7.38 -0.81
C VAL A 37 1.02 -6.99 0.66
N ALA A 38 0.09 -6.15 1.11
CA ALA A 38 -0.01 -5.78 2.53
C ALA A 38 -0.36 -6.98 3.44
N MET A 39 -1.18 -7.92 2.94
CA MET A 39 -1.47 -9.18 3.62
C MET A 39 -0.20 -10.03 3.79
N GLU A 40 0.61 -10.18 2.75
CA GLU A 40 1.89 -10.91 2.84
C GLU A 40 2.84 -10.30 3.88
N VAL A 41 2.91 -8.97 3.98
CA VAL A 41 3.71 -8.29 5.02
C VAL A 41 3.21 -8.60 6.43
N LEU A 42 1.90 -8.60 6.65
CA LEU A 42 1.32 -8.98 7.94
C LEU A 42 1.64 -10.44 8.29
N PHE A 43 1.50 -11.37 7.33
CA PHE A 43 1.83 -12.78 7.53
C PHE A 43 3.32 -12.99 7.80
N ALA A 44 4.19 -12.30 7.07
CA ALA A 44 5.64 -12.35 7.30
C ALA A 44 5.97 -11.90 8.73
N TYR A 45 5.38 -10.80 9.20
CA TYR A 45 5.57 -10.32 10.57
C TYR A 45 5.06 -11.30 11.63
N MET A 46 3.96 -12.01 11.36
CA MET A 46 3.46 -13.06 12.25
C MET A 46 4.41 -14.26 12.34
N GLN A 47 5.17 -14.57 11.28
CA GLN A 47 6.19 -15.62 11.32
C GLN A 47 7.49 -15.16 11.98
N ASN A 48 7.89 -13.91 11.73
CA ASN A 48 9.11 -13.32 12.28
C ASN A 48 8.96 -11.81 12.46
N GLN A 49 9.20 -11.33 13.69
CA GLN A 49 9.05 -9.91 14.07
C GLN A 49 10.39 -9.18 13.95
N ASP A 50 11.06 -9.31 12.81
CA ASP A 50 12.41 -8.78 12.57
C ASP A 50 12.44 -7.48 11.75
N PHE A 51 11.28 -6.85 11.54
CA PHE A 51 11.15 -5.56 10.88
C PHE A 51 10.05 -4.68 11.50
N GLU A 52 10.12 -3.37 11.24
CA GLU A 52 9.13 -2.39 11.71
C GLU A 52 7.82 -2.51 10.93
N LEU A 53 6.83 -3.22 11.50
CA LEU A 53 5.57 -3.54 10.83
C LEU A 53 4.84 -2.30 10.30
N ASP A 54 4.75 -1.25 11.12
CA ASP A 54 4.00 -0.03 10.80
C ASP A 54 4.58 0.66 9.56
N PHE A 55 5.91 0.68 9.43
CA PHE A 55 6.57 1.24 8.25
C PHE A 55 6.45 0.32 7.04
N ALA A 56 6.63 -0.99 7.25
CA ALA A 56 6.55 -1.98 6.17
C ALA A 56 5.16 -2.04 5.53
N ILE A 57 4.08 -2.00 6.32
CA ILE A 57 2.71 -2.05 5.80
C ILE A 57 2.33 -0.76 5.06
N GLN A 58 2.82 0.40 5.53
CA GLN A 58 2.65 1.67 4.82
C GLN A 58 3.35 1.62 3.46
N LEU A 59 4.60 1.16 3.41
CA LEU A 59 5.34 1.00 2.15
C LEU A 59 4.66 0.01 1.21
N ALA A 60 4.22 -1.14 1.72
CA ALA A 60 3.52 -2.15 0.94
C ALA A 60 2.28 -1.60 0.23
N LEU A 61 1.54 -0.69 0.86
CA LEU A 61 0.35 -0.08 0.26
C LEU A 61 0.68 1.07 -0.72
N LEU A 62 1.87 1.66 -0.63
CA LEU A 62 2.28 2.82 -1.44
C LEU A 62 3.32 2.50 -2.52
N HIS A 63 3.82 1.25 -2.57
CA HIS A 63 5.01 0.89 -3.35
C HIS A 63 4.93 1.26 -4.85
N ASP A 64 3.76 1.09 -5.46
CA ASP A 64 3.53 1.39 -6.88
C ASP A 64 2.99 2.80 -7.13
N SER A 65 2.76 3.62 -6.08
CA SER A 65 2.10 4.91 -6.27
C SER A 65 2.93 5.87 -7.12
N ILE A 66 4.26 5.91 -6.95
CA ILE A 66 5.13 6.76 -7.79
C ILE A 66 5.34 6.17 -9.19
N GLU A 67 5.39 4.83 -9.30
CA GLU A 67 5.71 4.16 -10.55
C GLU A 67 4.55 4.17 -11.55
N ASP A 68 3.33 3.90 -11.07
CA ASP A 68 2.17 3.63 -11.93
C ASP A 68 1.13 4.77 -11.95
N THR A 69 1.31 5.82 -11.14
CA THR A 69 0.33 6.89 -11.01
C THR A 69 0.97 8.28 -11.15
N GLU A 70 0.16 9.33 -11.04
CA GLU A 70 0.64 10.72 -11.04
C GLU A 70 1.20 11.17 -9.68
N VAL A 71 1.16 10.31 -8.64
CA VAL A 71 1.70 10.62 -7.31
C VAL A 71 3.20 10.88 -7.40
N THR A 72 3.63 12.01 -6.85
CA THR A 72 5.04 12.38 -6.76
C THR A 72 5.63 12.03 -5.40
N TYR A 73 6.96 12.03 -5.32
CA TYR A 73 7.66 11.95 -4.04
C TYR A 73 7.19 13.03 -3.05
N ASN A 74 6.95 14.27 -3.54
CA ASN A 74 6.50 15.36 -2.68
C ASN A 74 5.10 15.12 -2.11
N ASP A 75 4.20 14.52 -2.90
CA ASP A 75 2.88 14.15 -2.41
C ASP A 75 2.98 13.15 -1.26
N LEU A 76 3.86 12.15 -1.39
CA LEU A 76 4.12 11.19 -0.31
C LEU A 76 4.73 11.89 0.91
N ALA A 77 5.78 12.69 0.74
CA ALA A 77 6.48 13.37 1.84
C ALA A 77 5.60 14.37 2.63
N ILE A 78 4.55 14.92 2.00
CA ILE A 78 3.57 15.79 2.67
C ILE A 78 2.54 14.95 3.45
N ASN A 79 2.18 13.77 2.93
CA ASN A 79 1.10 12.97 3.48
C ASN A 79 1.57 11.89 4.46
N PHE A 80 2.84 11.45 4.43
CA PHE A 80 3.37 10.32 5.18
C PHE A 80 4.77 10.60 5.72
#